data_AF-A0AAV9NWI5-F1
#
_entry.id   AF-A0AAV9NWI5-F1
#
_cell.length_a   1.000
_cell.length_b   1.000
_cell.length_c   1.000
_cell.angle_alpha   90.00
_cell.angle_beta   90.00
_cell.angle_gamma   90.00
#
_symmetry.space_group_name_H-M   'P 1'
#
loop_
_entity.id
_entity.type
_entity.pdbx_description
1 polymer ?
#
loop_
_entity_poly.entity_id
_entity_poly.type
_entity_poly.pdbx_seq_one_letter_code
_entity_poly.pdbx_strand_id
1 'polypeptide(L)'
;MQQKLTILSNEKERRAPQGETIVHGYDSSVKYDYVVVGSGPGGGPLASRLALAGHKVLLIDAGTDEGNEITTEVPALMLQSTEYEPQSWSYYVQHYSDLEQQKRDSKMTYRQSDGSLYVGLSPPSGAEPLGIWYPRAGTLGGCSAHNAMISLYPFDSDWSNLQSLTGDESWEPSNMRKYFEKLEKCEYLPNTAVGHGFNGWYKTSLTSLSLVVEDQKLLSLILSAATAMGKSILTSIITTVTGLAGVLIKDLNSGLPGRDRIEGLYQGGRENLGFGETG
;
A
#
# COMPACT_ATOMS: atom_id res chain seq x y z
N MET A 1 -6.08 -4.95 32.50
CA MET A 1 -5.25 -5.73 31.56
C MET A 1 -3.88 -5.10 31.52
N GLN A 2 -2.81 -5.88 31.65
CA GLN A 2 -1.45 -5.35 31.48
C GLN A 2 -1.22 -5.12 29.98
N GLN A 3 -0.75 -3.94 29.59
CA GLN A 3 -0.47 -3.60 28.19
C GLN A 3 0.62 -4.56 27.66
N LYS A 4 0.32 -5.33 26.61
CA LYS A 4 1.20 -6.40 26.09
C LYS A 4 2.03 -5.96 24.88
N LEU A 5 1.72 -4.82 24.29
CA LEU A 5 2.43 -4.22 23.18
C LEU A 5 2.98 -2.86 23.63
N THR A 6 4.29 -2.70 23.56
CA THR A 6 4.98 -1.41 23.72
C THR A 6 5.43 -0.95 22.35
N ILE A 7 5.11 0.29 21.97
CA ILE A 7 5.52 0.89 20.70
C ILE A 7 6.51 2.01 21.00
N LEU A 8 7.63 2.01 20.28
CA LEU A 8 8.63 3.07 20.30
C LEU A 8 8.78 3.61 18.88
N SER A 9 8.62 4.92 18.72
CA SER A 9 8.78 5.66 17.47
C SER A 9 9.47 7.00 17.76
N ASN A 10 9.96 7.67 16.72
CA ASN A 10 10.52 9.02 16.88
C ASN A 10 9.40 10.04 17.19
N GLU A 11 9.75 11.11 17.92
CA GLU A 11 8.81 12.21 18.20
C GLU A 11 8.74 13.19 17.02
N LYS A 12 7.55 13.72 16.73
CA LYS A 12 7.33 14.71 15.65
C LYS A 12 8.21 15.96 15.79
N GLU A 13 8.48 16.39 17.02
CA GLU A 13 9.22 17.63 17.30
C GLU A 13 10.75 17.47 17.26
N ARG A 14 11.27 16.25 17.09
CA ARG A 14 12.70 15.96 17.11
C ARG A 14 13.07 14.91 16.09
N ARG A 15 13.40 15.35 14.88
CA ARG A 15 14.30 14.58 14.03
C ARG A 15 15.63 14.49 14.74
N ALA A 16 15.96 13.30 15.24
CA ALA A 16 17.32 13.08 15.71
C ALA A 16 18.29 13.37 14.56
N PRO A 17 19.40 14.09 14.81
CA PRO A 17 20.49 14.16 13.84
C PRO A 17 20.86 12.73 13.41
N GLN A 18 21.30 12.57 12.16
CA GLN A 18 21.79 11.28 11.66
C GLN A 18 22.73 10.61 12.69
N GLY A 19 22.29 9.49 13.26
CA GLY A 19 23.10 8.69 14.20
C GLY A 19 22.65 8.70 15.67
N GLU A 20 21.64 9.48 16.06
CA GLU A 20 21.08 9.42 17.42
C GLU A 20 19.65 8.86 17.41
N THR A 21 19.31 8.03 18.39
CA THR A 21 17.93 7.56 18.63
C THR A 21 17.60 7.89 20.07
N ILE A 22 16.71 8.85 20.28
CA ILE A 22 16.23 9.18 21.61
C ILE A 22 15.00 8.30 21.87
N VAL A 23 15.19 7.21 22.61
CA VAL A 23 14.12 6.31 22.98
C VAL A 23 13.45 6.81 24.26
N HIS A 24 12.27 7.40 24.16
CA HIS A 24 11.43 7.74 25.30
C HIS A 24 10.46 6.59 25.61
N GLY A 25 10.18 6.33 26.90
CA GLY A 25 9.22 5.29 27.32
C GLY A 25 9.74 3.84 27.32
N TYR A 26 11.01 3.60 26.99
CA TYR A 26 11.62 2.28 27.14
C TYR A 26 11.97 2.01 28.61
N ASP A 27 11.17 1.15 29.24
CA ASP A 27 11.52 0.56 30.52
C ASP A 27 12.46 -0.63 30.31
N SER A 28 13.75 -0.42 30.60
CA SER A 28 14.80 -1.45 30.47
C SER A 28 14.64 -2.62 31.45
N SER A 29 13.75 -2.50 32.45
CA SER A 29 13.42 -3.60 33.37
C SER A 29 12.39 -4.58 32.79
N VAL A 30 11.65 -4.19 31.73
CA VAL A 30 10.67 -5.04 31.08
C VAL A 30 11.36 -6.01 30.13
N LYS A 31 11.14 -7.31 30.36
CA LYS A 31 11.52 -8.36 29.42
C LYS A 31 10.40 -8.60 28.40
N TYR A 32 10.75 -8.54 27.13
CA TYR A 32 9.87 -8.82 26.00
C TYR A 32 10.13 -10.23 25.47
N ASP A 33 9.08 -10.90 25.03
CA ASP A 33 9.17 -12.20 24.35
C ASP A 33 9.61 -12.01 22.89
N TYR A 34 9.18 -10.91 22.27
CA TYR A 34 9.50 -10.56 20.89
C TYR A 34 9.86 -9.09 20.74
N VAL A 35 10.82 -8.82 19.85
CA VAL A 35 11.13 -7.48 19.34
C VAL A 35 10.84 -7.46 17.85
N VAL A 36 9.95 -6.57 17.41
CA VAL A 36 9.61 -6.33 16.01
C VAL A 36 10.22 -5.00 15.59
N VAL A 37 11.00 -5.00 14.52
CA VAL A 37 11.68 -3.81 14.00
C VAL A 37 11.01 -3.41 12.68
N GLY A 38 10.39 -2.23 12.68
CA GLY A 38 9.56 -1.68 11.61
C GLY A 38 8.09 -2.03 11.79
N SER A 39 7.23 -1.01 11.87
CA SER A 39 5.77 -1.11 12.00
C SER A 39 5.03 -1.15 10.66
N GLY A 40 5.77 -1.28 9.56
CA GLY A 40 5.24 -1.40 8.20
C GLY A 40 4.22 -2.52 7.99
N PRO A 41 3.73 -2.73 6.76
CA PRO A 41 2.60 -3.64 6.47
C PRO A 41 2.81 -5.11 6.88
N GLY A 42 4.06 -5.55 7.09
CA GLY A 42 4.34 -6.86 7.69
C GLY A 42 4.50 -6.83 9.21
N GLY A 43 5.20 -5.82 9.74
CA GLY A 43 5.60 -5.77 11.15
C GLY A 43 4.48 -5.34 12.10
N GLY A 44 3.68 -4.33 11.72
CA GLY A 44 2.54 -3.87 12.53
C GLY A 44 1.53 -4.99 12.80
N PRO A 45 1.02 -5.69 11.77
CA PRO A 45 0.13 -6.82 11.96
C PRO A 45 0.75 -7.98 12.75
N LEU A 46 2.03 -8.30 12.52
CA LEU A 46 2.73 -9.35 13.27
C LEU A 46 2.80 -9.01 14.76
N ALA A 47 3.26 -7.80 15.11
CA ALA A 47 3.35 -7.35 16.50
C ALA A 47 2.00 -7.40 17.20
N SER A 48 0.95 -6.94 16.51
CA SER A 48 -0.43 -6.96 17.01
C SER A 48 -0.93 -8.37 17.25
N ARG A 49 -0.70 -9.31 16.32
CA ARG A 49 -1.10 -10.71 16.45
C ARG A 49 -0.35 -11.44 17.58
N LEU A 50 0.95 -11.19 17.74
CA LEU A 50 1.74 -11.74 18.85
C LEU A 50 1.25 -11.23 20.21
N ALA A 51 0.94 -9.93 20.31
CA ALA A 51 0.40 -9.35 21.54
C ALA A 51 -0.99 -9.89 21.88
N LEU A 52 -1.87 -10.05 20.88
CA LEU A 52 -3.20 -10.69 21.02
C LEU A 52 -3.10 -12.17 21.41
N ALA A 53 -2.08 -12.88 20.92
CA ALA A 53 -1.76 -14.25 21.36
C ALA A 53 -1.20 -14.31 22.80
N GLY A 54 -0.93 -13.16 23.40
CA GLY A 54 -0.64 -13.00 24.81
C GLY A 54 0.82 -12.79 25.15
N HIS A 55 1.69 -12.64 24.15
CA HIS A 55 3.11 -12.35 24.31
C HIS A 55 3.37 -10.87 24.63
N LYS A 56 4.48 -10.59 25.32
CA LYS A 56 5.00 -9.23 25.50
C LYS A 56 5.84 -8.85 24.29
N VAL A 57 5.41 -7.83 23.56
CA VAL A 57 6.02 -7.43 22.29
C VAL A 57 6.52 -6.00 22.37
N LEU A 58 7.76 -5.78 21.97
CA LEU A 58 8.31 -4.47 21.69
C LEU A 58 8.28 -4.23 20.18
N LEU A 59 7.57 -3.19 19.74
CA LEU A 59 7.60 -2.73 18.35
C LEU A 59 8.42 -1.43 18.29
N ILE A 60 9.43 -1.41 17.43
CA ILE A 60 10.30 -0.25 17.23
C ILE A 60 10.16 0.23 15.79
N ASP A 61 9.89 1.52 15.60
CA ASP A 61 9.90 2.17 14.29
C ASP A 61 10.86 3.36 14.28
N ALA A 62 11.48 3.60 13.13
CA ALA A 62 12.39 4.73 12.93
C ALA A 62 11.65 6.00 12.45
N GLY A 63 10.40 5.86 12.02
CA GLY A 63 9.51 6.96 11.69
C GLY A 63 8.87 7.63 12.89
N THR A 64 8.23 8.76 12.62
CA THR A 64 7.31 9.45 13.55
C THR A 64 5.88 8.88 13.40
N ASP A 65 4.92 9.35 14.19
CA ASP A 65 3.51 8.94 14.03
C ASP A 65 2.72 9.98 13.21
N GLU A 66 2.67 9.80 11.90
CA GLU A 66 1.93 10.70 10.99
C GLU A 66 0.49 10.26 10.70
N GLY A 67 -0.09 9.37 11.52
CA GLY A 67 -1.42 8.78 11.25
C GLY A 67 -2.58 9.79 11.18
N ASN A 68 -2.45 10.94 11.86
CA ASN A 68 -3.48 11.99 11.92
C ASN A 68 -3.19 13.18 10.97
N GLU A 69 -2.20 13.06 10.08
CA GLU A 69 -1.93 14.10 9.10
C GLU A 69 -2.96 14.05 7.97
N ILE A 70 -3.44 15.21 7.54
CA ILE A 70 -4.49 15.30 6.50
C ILE A 70 -4.07 14.62 5.19
N THR A 71 -2.78 14.67 4.86
CA THR A 71 -2.20 14.04 3.67
C THR A 71 -2.21 12.51 3.77
N THR A 72 -2.20 11.95 4.98
CA THR A 72 -2.26 10.51 5.27
C THR A 72 -3.72 10.04 5.39
N GLU A 73 -4.57 10.83 6.04
CA GLU A 73 -5.98 10.46 6.28
C GLU A 73 -6.84 10.55 5.02
N VAL A 74 -6.61 11.53 4.15
CA VAL A 74 -7.46 11.80 2.99
C VAL A 74 -6.98 10.97 1.79
N PRO A 75 -7.74 9.95 1.33
CA PRO A 75 -7.32 9.06 0.24
C PRO A 75 -6.93 9.78 -1.07
N ALA A 76 -7.61 10.89 -1.37
CA ALA A 76 -7.36 11.67 -2.58
C ALA A 76 -5.99 12.37 -2.58
N LEU A 77 -5.33 12.46 -1.42
CA LEU A 77 -4.01 13.08 -1.25
C LEU A 77 -2.86 12.06 -1.28
N MET A 78 -3.11 10.81 -1.70
CA MET A 78 -2.09 9.75 -1.68
C MET A 78 -0.81 10.11 -2.46
N LEU A 79 -0.91 10.87 -3.57
CA LEU A 79 0.28 11.33 -4.30
C LEU A 79 1.07 12.40 -3.53
N GLN A 80 0.41 13.27 -2.79
CA GLN A 80 1.06 14.26 -1.94
C GLN A 80 1.68 13.58 -0.71
N SER A 81 1.05 12.53 -0.19
CA SER A 81 1.54 11.78 0.96
C SER A 81 2.89 11.10 0.69
N THR A 82 3.18 10.69 -0.56
CA THR A 82 4.48 10.09 -0.93
C THR A 82 5.64 11.07 -0.89
N GLU A 83 5.34 12.37 -1.00
CA GLU A 83 6.31 13.47 -0.99
C GLU A 83 6.23 14.30 0.32
N TYR A 84 5.39 13.89 1.27
CA TYR A 84 5.24 14.58 2.55
C TYR A 84 6.53 14.43 3.38
N GLU A 85 7.27 15.53 3.45
CA GLU A 85 8.65 15.58 3.96
C GLU A 85 8.83 14.86 5.31
N PRO A 86 7.95 15.03 6.33
CA PRO A 86 8.09 14.36 7.62
C PRO A 86 8.11 12.84 7.56
N GLN A 87 7.34 12.22 6.66
CA GLN A 87 7.30 10.76 6.50
C GLN A 87 8.10 10.24 5.31
N SER A 88 8.51 11.09 4.37
CA SER A 88 9.16 10.64 3.13
C SER A 88 10.61 10.19 3.38
N TRP A 89 10.93 8.96 2.99
CA TRP A 89 12.29 8.46 2.86
C TRP A 89 12.65 8.34 1.39
N SER A 90 13.53 9.24 0.94
CA SER A 90 13.99 9.30 -0.45
C SER A 90 15.20 8.40 -0.66
N TYR A 91 14.96 7.16 -1.05
CA TYR A 91 15.98 6.27 -1.58
C TYR A 91 16.14 6.46 -3.09
N TYR A 92 17.34 6.15 -3.59
CA TYR A 92 17.63 6.13 -5.02
C TYR A 92 18.30 4.80 -5.35
N VAL A 93 17.75 4.11 -6.33
CA VAL A 93 18.21 2.77 -6.73
C VAL A 93 18.79 2.78 -8.13
N GLN A 94 19.77 1.92 -8.36
CA GLN A 94 20.35 1.69 -9.67
C GLN A 94 19.84 0.34 -10.18
N HIS A 95 19.19 0.33 -11.34
CA HIS A 95 18.80 -0.90 -12.04
C HIS A 95 20.00 -1.56 -12.72
N TYR A 96 21.00 -0.77 -13.10
CA TYR A 96 22.19 -1.23 -13.78
C TYR A 96 23.44 -0.84 -13.00
N SER A 97 24.41 -1.75 -12.94
CA SER A 97 25.73 -1.48 -12.36
C SER A 97 26.55 -0.51 -13.21
N ASP A 98 26.30 -0.45 -14.53
CA ASP A 98 26.90 0.56 -15.41
C ASP A 98 26.10 1.87 -15.36
N LEU A 99 26.78 2.93 -14.94
CA LEU A 99 26.18 4.25 -14.81
C LEU A 99 25.76 4.84 -16.16
N GLU A 100 26.51 4.61 -17.24
CA GLU A 100 26.14 5.14 -18.56
C GLU A 100 24.91 4.44 -19.14
N GLN A 101 24.71 3.17 -18.79
CA GLN A 101 23.44 2.49 -19.02
C GLN A 101 22.31 3.04 -18.15
N GLN A 102 22.56 3.25 -16.85
CA GLN A 102 21.57 3.79 -15.93
C GLN A 102 21.08 5.19 -16.35
N LYS A 103 21.96 6.06 -16.86
CA LYS A 103 21.63 7.41 -17.33
C LYS A 103 20.68 7.44 -18.54
N ARG A 104 20.49 6.31 -19.23
CA ARG A 104 19.50 6.19 -20.33
C ARG A 104 18.07 6.02 -19.82
N ASP A 105 17.86 5.84 -18.52
CA ASP A 105 16.52 5.77 -17.93
C ASP A 105 15.92 7.18 -17.82
N SER A 106 14.71 7.38 -18.36
CA SER A 106 14.02 8.68 -18.33
C SER A 106 13.60 9.13 -16.94
N LYS A 107 13.68 8.23 -15.94
CA LYS A 107 13.41 8.50 -14.53
C LYS A 107 14.68 8.69 -13.69
N MET A 108 15.85 8.78 -14.34
CA MET A 108 17.10 9.05 -13.64
C MET A 108 17.03 10.40 -12.93
N THR A 109 17.33 10.37 -11.63
CA THR A 109 17.35 11.54 -10.75
C THR A 109 18.79 11.99 -10.50
N TYR A 110 18.99 13.30 -10.47
CA TYR A 110 20.26 13.96 -10.25
C TYR A 110 20.11 15.02 -9.17
N ARG A 111 21.14 15.18 -8.34
CA ARG A 111 21.24 16.28 -7.37
C ARG A 111 21.99 17.44 -8.00
N GLN A 112 21.38 18.61 -7.99
CA GLN A 112 21.98 19.85 -8.46
C GLN A 112 22.87 20.46 -7.37
N SER A 113 23.70 21.43 -7.74
CA SER A 113 24.62 22.12 -6.83
C SER A 113 23.91 22.91 -5.73
N ASP A 114 22.66 23.34 -5.96
CA ASP A 114 21.81 23.99 -4.97
C ASP A 114 21.05 23.00 -4.07
N GLY A 115 21.29 21.69 -4.25
CA GLY A 115 20.65 20.60 -3.51
C GLY A 115 19.31 20.14 -4.08
N SER A 116 18.73 20.87 -5.04
CA SER A 116 17.47 20.49 -5.69
C SER A 116 17.65 19.25 -6.58
N LEU A 117 16.53 18.60 -6.90
CA LEU A 117 16.53 17.37 -7.70
C LEU A 117 16.08 17.66 -9.14
N TYR A 118 16.77 17.06 -10.10
CA TYR A 118 16.39 17.03 -11.50
C TYR A 118 16.09 15.59 -11.93
N VAL A 119 14.98 15.37 -12.64
CA VAL A 119 14.63 14.06 -13.21
C VAL A 119 14.59 14.17 -14.73
N GLY A 120 15.36 13.34 -15.42
CA GLY A 120 15.33 13.28 -16.89
C GLY A 120 16.65 12.92 -17.55
N LEU A 121 16.67 12.96 -18.88
CA LEU A 121 17.81 12.53 -19.70
C LEU A 121 18.87 13.62 -19.94
N SER A 122 18.57 14.87 -19.59
CA SER A 122 19.41 16.04 -19.89
C SER A 122 19.75 16.84 -18.63
N PRO A 123 20.49 16.25 -17.67
CA PRO A 123 20.79 16.91 -16.41
C PRO A 123 21.66 18.16 -16.62
N PRO A 124 21.50 19.19 -15.77
CA PRO A 124 22.41 20.33 -15.74
C PRO A 124 23.86 19.90 -15.54
N SER A 125 24.79 20.67 -16.10
CA SER A 125 26.22 20.39 -15.97
C SER A 125 26.65 20.35 -14.50
N GLY A 126 27.38 19.31 -14.11
CA GLY A 126 27.84 19.12 -12.72
C GLY A 126 26.80 18.53 -11.77
N ALA A 127 25.60 18.17 -12.23
CA ALA A 127 24.64 17.46 -11.40
C ALA A 127 25.11 16.04 -11.07
N GLU A 128 25.02 15.67 -9.79
CA GLU A 128 25.43 14.36 -9.27
C GLU A 128 24.35 13.31 -9.57
N PRO A 129 24.67 12.17 -10.20
CA PRO A 129 23.69 11.12 -10.43
C PRO A 129 23.32 10.39 -9.14
N LEU A 130 22.03 10.30 -8.83
CA LEU A 130 21.53 9.58 -7.64
C LEU A 130 21.01 8.18 -7.99
N GLY A 131 20.24 8.05 -9.08
CA GLY A 131 19.52 6.83 -9.44
C GLY A 131 18.05 7.09 -9.71
N ILE A 132 17.22 6.05 -9.70
CA ILE A 132 15.77 6.18 -9.82
C ILE A 132 15.19 6.33 -8.42
N TRP A 133 14.34 7.35 -8.25
CA TRP A 133 13.68 7.59 -6.98
C TRP A 133 12.79 6.41 -6.59
N TYR A 134 12.98 5.92 -5.35
CA TYR A 134 12.29 4.77 -4.79
C TYR A 134 11.61 5.18 -3.49
N PRO A 135 10.36 5.68 -3.56
CA PRO A 135 9.69 6.27 -2.40
C PRO A 135 9.39 5.21 -1.33
N ARG A 136 9.76 5.53 -0.10
CA ARG A 136 9.40 4.77 1.11
C ARG A 136 8.88 5.73 2.17
N ALA A 137 8.12 5.22 3.13
CA ALA A 137 7.71 5.99 4.29
C ALA A 137 8.45 5.56 5.55
N GLY A 138 8.94 6.55 6.29
CA GLY A 138 9.37 6.46 7.67
C GLY A 138 8.33 7.08 8.58
N THR A 139 7.24 6.36 8.80
CA THR A 139 6.18 6.69 9.76
C THR A 139 5.61 5.39 10.34
N LEU A 140 4.89 5.47 11.45
CA LEU A 140 4.12 4.32 11.93
C LEU A 140 3.16 3.80 10.85
N GLY A 141 3.15 2.48 10.63
CA GLY A 141 2.47 1.83 9.50
C GLY A 141 3.30 1.78 8.21
N GLY A 142 4.38 2.56 8.11
CA GLY A 142 5.28 2.59 6.97
C GLY A 142 4.55 2.83 5.65
N CYS A 143 4.81 1.99 4.64
CA CYS A 143 4.24 2.22 3.31
C CYS A 143 2.71 2.15 3.23
N SER A 144 2.01 1.57 4.22
CA SER A 144 0.53 1.61 4.21
C SER A 144 -0.03 3.00 4.48
N ALA A 145 0.75 3.92 5.06
CA ALA A 145 0.34 5.30 5.31
C ALA A 145 0.30 6.19 4.05
N HIS A 146 0.93 5.77 2.95
CA HIS A 146 1.07 6.61 1.74
C HIS A 146 0.90 5.84 0.42
N ASN A 147 0.32 4.64 0.47
CA ASN A 147 0.08 3.83 -0.73
C ASN A 147 -1.15 4.34 -1.50
N ALA A 148 -1.37 3.80 -2.70
CA ALA A 148 -2.56 4.11 -3.50
C ALA A 148 -3.84 3.36 -3.04
N MET A 149 -3.79 2.66 -1.91
CA MET A 149 -4.86 1.85 -1.30
C MET A 149 -5.41 0.71 -2.17
N ILE A 150 -4.76 0.38 -3.29
CA ILE A 150 -5.20 -0.69 -4.19
C ILE A 150 -5.04 -2.04 -3.48
N SER A 151 -6.15 -2.74 -3.23
CA SER A 151 -6.16 -4.08 -2.64
C SER A 151 -6.33 -5.12 -3.75
N LEU A 152 -5.23 -5.77 -4.11
CA LEU A 152 -5.22 -6.82 -5.13
C LEU A 152 -4.72 -8.13 -4.51
N TYR A 153 -5.55 -9.16 -4.55
CA TYR A 153 -5.13 -10.50 -4.17
C TYR A 153 -4.25 -11.10 -5.28
N PRO A 154 -3.07 -11.65 -4.96
CA PRO A 154 -2.16 -12.23 -5.96
C PRO A 154 -2.77 -13.38 -6.74
N PHE A 155 -2.23 -13.66 -7.93
CA PHE A 155 -2.69 -14.77 -8.74
C PHE A 155 -2.30 -16.10 -8.07
N ASP A 156 -3.05 -17.16 -8.35
CA ASP A 156 -2.76 -18.47 -7.79
C ASP A 156 -1.40 -19.00 -8.27
N SER A 157 -0.96 -18.56 -9.46
CA SER A 157 0.39 -18.84 -9.97
C SER A 157 1.50 -18.23 -9.11
N ASP A 158 1.28 -17.07 -8.50
CA ASP A 158 2.29 -16.41 -7.67
C ASP A 158 2.54 -17.24 -6.39
N TRP A 159 1.45 -17.69 -5.76
CA TRP A 159 1.49 -18.57 -4.60
C TRP A 159 2.06 -19.95 -4.92
N SER A 160 1.64 -20.55 -6.04
CA SER A 160 2.17 -21.85 -6.50
C SER A 160 3.68 -21.77 -6.79
N ASN A 161 4.14 -20.64 -7.33
CA ASN A 161 5.56 -20.39 -7.56
C ASN A 161 6.32 -20.27 -6.23
N LEU A 162 5.80 -19.56 -5.23
CA LEU A 162 6.41 -19.49 -3.90
C LEU A 162 6.49 -20.86 -3.22
N GLN A 163 5.41 -21.64 -3.27
CA GLN A 163 5.39 -23.02 -2.80
C GLN A 163 6.49 -23.85 -3.46
N SER A 164 6.61 -23.79 -4.78
CA SER A 164 7.62 -24.55 -5.54
C SER A 164 9.04 -24.10 -5.21
N LEU A 165 9.26 -22.79 -5.09
CA LEU A 165 10.57 -22.19 -4.81
C LEU A 165 11.08 -22.53 -3.40
N THR A 166 10.17 -22.55 -2.43
CA THR A 166 10.51 -22.75 -1.01
C THR A 166 10.42 -24.21 -0.56
N GLY A 167 9.64 -25.03 -1.27
CA GLY A 167 9.29 -26.39 -0.84
C GLY A 167 8.29 -26.43 0.32
N ASP A 168 7.66 -25.30 0.67
CA ASP A 168 6.74 -25.17 1.80
C ASP A 168 5.28 -25.14 1.31
N GLU A 169 4.53 -26.20 1.65
CA GLU A 169 3.12 -26.38 1.27
C GLU A 169 2.18 -25.35 1.91
N SER A 170 2.61 -24.63 2.94
CA SER A 170 1.80 -23.57 3.53
C SER A 170 1.51 -22.41 2.57
N TRP A 171 2.34 -22.23 1.53
CA TRP A 171 2.15 -21.26 0.45
C TRP A 171 1.15 -21.69 -0.62
N GLU A 172 0.56 -22.89 -0.54
CA GLU A 172 -0.44 -23.34 -1.51
C GLU A 172 -1.55 -22.28 -1.68
N PRO A 173 -2.00 -21.98 -2.92
CA PRO A 173 -2.99 -20.92 -3.18
C PRO A 173 -4.27 -21.04 -2.32
N SER A 174 -4.72 -22.27 -2.09
CA SER A 174 -5.90 -22.56 -1.27
C SER A 174 -5.70 -22.20 0.21
N ASN A 175 -4.48 -22.28 0.73
CA ASN A 175 -4.12 -21.87 2.09
C ASN A 175 -4.00 -20.35 2.18
N MET A 176 -3.36 -19.72 1.20
CA MET A 176 -3.23 -18.26 1.15
C MET A 176 -4.58 -17.55 1.02
N ARG A 177 -5.54 -18.16 0.32
CA ARG A 177 -6.91 -17.64 0.27
C ARG A 177 -7.56 -17.58 1.65
N LYS A 178 -7.39 -18.61 2.49
CA LYS A 178 -7.94 -18.62 3.86
C LYS A 178 -7.37 -17.49 4.71
N TYR A 179 -6.09 -17.15 4.53
CA TYR A 179 -5.49 -16.00 5.23
C TYR A 179 -6.06 -14.67 4.74
N PHE A 180 -6.28 -14.51 3.44
CA PHE A 180 -6.94 -13.32 2.89
C PHE A 180 -8.36 -13.16 3.43
N GLU A 181 -9.17 -14.22 3.41
CA GLU A 181 -10.53 -14.21 3.98
C GLU A 181 -10.54 -13.93 5.50
N LYS A 182 -9.51 -14.37 6.23
CA LYS A 182 -9.37 -14.06 7.66
C LYS A 182 -8.95 -12.61 7.92
N LEU A 183 -8.18 -12.03 7.00
CA LEU A 183 -7.65 -10.67 7.07
C LEU A 183 -8.74 -9.64 6.72
N GLU A 184 -9.50 -9.92 5.68
CA GLU A 184 -10.41 -8.98 5.03
C GLU A 184 -11.73 -8.77 5.80
N LYS A 185 -12.21 -7.53 5.73
CA LYS A 185 -13.59 -7.15 5.98
C LYS A 185 -14.11 -6.42 4.73
N CYS A 186 -14.71 -7.19 3.83
CA CYS A 186 -15.30 -6.71 2.60
C CYS A 186 -16.62 -6.00 2.90
N GLU A 187 -16.72 -4.72 2.50
CA GLU A 187 -17.88 -3.85 2.74
C GLU A 187 -18.71 -3.61 1.47
N TYR A 188 -18.33 -4.21 0.34
CA TYR A 188 -18.91 -3.93 -0.98
C TYR A 188 -19.64 -5.11 -1.64
N LEU A 189 -19.62 -6.29 -1.02
CA LEU A 189 -20.30 -7.51 -1.50
C LEU A 189 -21.19 -8.11 -0.40
N PRO A 190 -22.21 -8.91 -0.76
CA PRO A 190 -22.94 -9.71 0.22
C PRO A 190 -22.00 -10.72 0.90
N ASN A 191 -22.28 -11.06 2.16
CA ASN A 191 -21.47 -11.98 2.97
C ASN A 191 -21.41 -13.43 2.44
N THR A 192 -22.14 -13.73 1.37
CA THR A 192 -22.14 -15.00 0.64
C THR A 192 -21.14 -15.03 -0.51
N ALA A 193 -20.46 -13.92 -0.81
CA ALA A 193 -19.49 -13.87 -1.89
C ALA A 193 -18.29 -14.78 -1.60
N VAL A 194 -17.94 -15.62 -2.60
CA VAL A 194 -16.85 -16.59 -2.49
C VAL A 194 -15.50 -15.88 -2.58
N GLY A 195 -14.56 -16.26 -1.71
CA GLY A 195 -13.20 -15.73 -1.71
C GLY A 195 -12.96 -14.50 -0.84
N HIS A 196 -13.99 -14.04 -0.10
CA HIS A 196 -13.95 -12.81 0.70
C HIS A 196 -14.11 -13.05 2.19
N GLY A 197 -13.42 -12.19 2.94
CA GLY A 197 -13.59 -12.05 4.39
C GLY A 197 -14.59 -10.96 4.74
N PHE A 198 -15.36 -11.14 5.82
CA PHE A 198 -16.35 -10.14 6.28
C PHE A 198 -16.15 -9.72 7.74
N ASN A 199 -15.17 -10.30 8.43
CA ASN A 199 -14.99 -10.15 9.87
C ASN A 199 -13.55 -9.74 10.26
N GLY A 200 -12.66 -9.60 9.28
CA GLY A 200 -11.28 -9.21 9.51
C GLY A 200 -11.13 -7.75 9.93
N TRP A 201 -9.88 -7.33 10.12
CA TRP A 201 -9.56 -5.94 10.48
C TRP A 201 -9.27 -5.07 9.26
N TYR A 202 -8.90 -5.68 8.13
CA TYR A 202 -8.56 -4.99 6.90
C TYR A 202 -9.82 -4.67 6.10
N LYS A 203 -10.36 -3.46 6.26
CA LYS A 203 -11.58 -3.02 5.58
C LYS A 203 -11.30 -2.78 4.10
N THR A 204 -12.05 -3.46 3.23
CA THR A 204 -12.02 -3.23 1.78
C THR A 204 -13.37 -2.66 1.32
N SER A 205 -13.33 -1.57 0.58
CA SER A 205 -14.50 -0.89 0.03
C SER A 205 -14.30 -0.56 -1.45
N LEU A 206 -15.30 -0.01 -2.11
CA LEU A 206 -15.15 0.48 -3.49
C LEU A 206 -15.17 2.00 -3.53
N THR A 207 -14.53 2.59 -4.54
CA THR A 207 -14.71 4.01 -4.86
C THR A 207 -16.15 4.25 -5.29
N SER A 208 -16.78 5.31 -4.76
CA SER A 208 -18.14 5.67 -5.17
C SER A 208 -18.18 5.99 -6.67
N LEU A 209 -19.06 5.32 -7.40
CA LEU A 209 -19.29 5.57 -8.82
C LEU A 209 -19.87 6.96 -9.08
N SER A 210 -20.52 7.60 -8.09
CA SER A 210 -21.01 8.97 -8.23
C SER A 210 -19.87 9.96 -8.44
N LEU A 211 -18.77 9.81 -7.69
CA LEU A 211 -17.56 10.63 -7.84
C LEU A 211 -16.93 10.45 -9.22
N VAL A 212 -16.98 9.22 -9.75
CA VAL A 212 -16.44 8.91 -11.08
C VAL A 212 -17.25 9.56 -12.20
N VAL A 213 -18.57 9.61 -12.06
CA VAL A 213 -19.47 10.25 -13.04
C VAL A 213 -19.25 11.76 -13.10
N GLU A 214 -18.92 12.39 -11.97
CA GLU A 214 -18.64 13.83 -11.89
C GLU A 214 -17.26 14.21 -12.47
N ASP A 215 -16.30 13.27 -12.53
CA ASP A 215 -14.97 13.48 -13.10
C ASP A 215 -14.91 13.13 -14.59
N GLN A 216 -14.95 14.16 -15.43
CA GLN A 216 -14.89 14.00 -16.89
C GLN A 216 -13.60 13.33 -17.38
N LYS A 217 -12.47 13.51 -16.70
CA LYS A 217 -11.20 12.87 -17.10
C LYS A 217 -11.24 11.39 -16.78
N LEU A 218 -11.68 11.02 -15.58
CA LEU A 218 -11.80 9.62 -15.20
C LEU A 218 -12.83 8.89 -16.07
N LEU A 219 -13.96 9.54 -16.36
CA LEU A 219 -14.96 8.99 -17.27
C LEU A 219 -14.40 8.77 -18.69
N SER A 220 -13.59 9.72 -19.20
CA SER A 220 -12.96 9.60 -20.52
C SER A 220 -11.96 8.43 -20.59
N LEU A 221 -11.23 8.18 -19.50
CA LEU A 221 -10.32 7.04 -19.38
C LEU A 221 -11.09 5.72 -19.39
N ILE A 222 -12.17 5.62 -18.60
CA ILE A 222 -13.00 4.41 -18.54
C ILE A 222 -13.65 4.14 -19.90
N LEU A 223 -14.19 5.17 -20.57
CA LEU A 223 -14.77 5.01 -21.91
C LEU A 223 -13.72 4.54 -22.92
N SER A 224 -12.52 5.12 -22.89
CA SER A 224 -11.43 4.73 -23.78
C SER A 224 -11.00 3.29 -23.55
N ALA A 225 -10.85 2.87 -22.29
CA ALA A 225 -10.51 1.51 -21.93
C ALA A 225 -11.62 0.53 -22.36
N ALA A 226 -12.90 0.86 -22.10
CA ALA A 226 -14.00 0.00 -22.47
C ALA A 226 -14.16 -0.15 -23.99
N THR A 227 -13.91 0.93 -24.74
CA THR A 227 -13.88 0.93 -26.21
C THR A 227 -12.73 0.07 -26.74
N ALA A 228 -11.53 0.20 -26.16
CA ALA A 228 -10.37 -0.62 -26.53
C ALA A 228 -10.61 -2.11 -26.28
N MET A 229 -11.42 -2.45 -25.26
CA MET A 229 -11.84 -3.82 -24.97
C MET A 229 -13.01 -4.31 -25.84
N GLY A 230 -13.38 -3.58 -26.89
CA GLY A 230 -14.43 -3.96 -27.84
C GLY A 230 -15.85 -3.88 -27.26
N LYS A 231 -16.04 -3.25 -26.09
CA LYS A 231 -17.38 -3.01 -25.56
C LYS A 231 -18.00 -1.83 -26.33
N SER A 232 -19.00 -2.10 -27.17
CA SER A 232 -19.82 -1.04 -27.78
C SER A 232 -20.71 -0.43 -26.69
N ILE A 233 -20.29 0.71 -26.16
CA ILE A 233 -20.96 1.36 -25.04
C ILE A 233 -21.47 2.72 -25.48
N LEU A 234 -22.76 2.97 -25.26
CA LEU A 234 -23.35 4.28 -25.43
C LEU A 234 -22.82 5.21 -24.34
N THR A 235 -22.19 6.31 -24.74
CA THR A 235 -21.65 7.33 -23.83
C THR A 235 -22.70 7.82 -22.82
N SER A 236 -23.96 7.94 -23.24
CA SER A 236 -25.09 8.34 -22.39
C SER A 236 -25.42 7.35 -21.27
N ILE A 237 -25.05 6.08 -21.42
CA ILE A 237 -25.29 5.06 -20.39
C ILE A 237 -24.18 5.13 -19.33
N ILE A 238 -22.91 5.25 -19.71
CA ILE A 238 -21.78 5.31 -18.74
C ILE A 238 -21.65 6.63 -18.00
N THR A 239 -22.28 7.70 -18.49
CA THR A 239 -22.45 8.95 -17.72
C THR A 239 -23.46 8.80 -16.58
N THR A 240 -23.99 7.59 -16.34
CA THR A 240 -24.85 7.28 -15.19
C THR A 240 -24.16 6.28 -14.27
N VAL A 241 -24.47 6.35 -12.97
CA VAL A 241 -23.97 5.39 -11.98
C VAL A 241 -24.31 3.94 -12.38
N THR A 242 -25.53 3.70 -12.85
CA THR A 242 -25.98 2.37 -13.29
C THR A 242 -25.20 1.85 -14.49
N GLY A 243 -24.94 2.69 -15.48
CA GLY A 243 -24.17 2.28 -16.65
C GLY A 243 -22.70 2.02 -16.32
N LEU A 244 -22.11 2.83 -15.44
CA LEU A 244 -20.76 2.61 -14.95
C LEU A 244 -20.65 1.32 -14.14
N ALA A 245 -21.62 1.05 -13.26
CA ALA A 245 -21.73 -0.22 -12.53
C ALA A 245 -21.79 -1.40 -13.51
N GLY A 246 -22.56 -1.28 -14.60
CA GLY A 246 -22.66 -2.29 -15.65
C GLY A 246 -21.35 -2.57 -16.40
N VAL A 247 -20.41 -1.62 -16.41
CA VAL A 247 -19.09 -1.76 -17.04
C VAL A 247 -18.07 -2.35 -16.06
N LEU A 248 -18.17 -2.00 -14.78
CA LEU A 248 -17.24 -2.35 -13.69
C LEU A 248 -17.73 -3.51 -12.80
N ILE A 249 -18.61 -4.38 -13.30
CA ILE A 249 -19.22 -5.48 -12.51
C ILE A 249 -18.19 -6.48 -11.96
N LYS A 250 -17.05 -6.63 -12.64
CA LYS A 250 -16.09 -7.68 -12.28
C LYS A 250 -15.32 -7.29 -11.04
N ASP A 251 -15.39 -8.15 -10.03
CA ASP A 251 -14.60 -8.06 -8.83
C ASP A 251 -13.22 -8.71 -9.05
N LEU A 252 -12.17 -7.92 -8.82
CA LEU A 252 -10.79 -8.32 -9.03
C LEU A 252 -10.32 -9.38 -8.03
N ASN A 253 -10.94 -9.45 -6.85
CA ASN A 253 -10.49 -10.30 -5.75
C ASN A 253 -11.30 -11.61 -5.61
N SER A 254 -12.25 -11.82 -6.51
CA SER A 254 -13.21 -12.93 -6.50
C SER A 254 -12.56 -14.30 -6.25
N GLY A 255 -13.20 -15.13 -5.45
CA GLY A 255 -12.83 -16.53 -5.26
C GLY A 255 -13.35 -17.48 -6.34
N LEU A 256 -13.97 -16.96 -7.40
CA LEU A 256 -14.52 -17.79 -8.47
C LEU A 256 -13.42 -18.42 -9.35
N PRO A 257 -13.62 -19.66 -9.84
CA PRO A 257 -12.67 -20.31 -10.72
C PRO A 257 -12.37 -19.48 -11.96
N GLY A 258 -11.09 -19.44 -12.35
CA GLY A 258 -10.65 -18.75 -13.56
C GLY A 258 -10.46 -17.24 -13.43
N ARG A 259 -10.61 -16.65 -12.23
CA ARG A 259 -10.32 -15.22 -11.93
C ARG A 259 -9.09 -14.70 -12.70
N ASP A 260 -7.97 -15.42 -12.60
CA ASP A 260 -6.65 -15.03 -13.14
C ASP A 260 -6.55 -15.05 -14.67
N ARG A 261 -7.59 -15.50 -15.36
CA ARG A 261 -7.62 -15.66 -16.81
C ARG A 261 -8.70 -14.81 -17.48
N ILE A 262 -9.47 -14.09 -16.69
CA ILE A 262 -10.57 -13.28 -17.21
C ILE A 262 -10.00 -11.90 -17.55
N GLU A 263 -10.21 -11.45 -18.79
CA GLU A 263 -9.94 -10.07 -19.18
C GLU A 263 -11.19 -9.22 -18.93
N GLY A 264 -11.01 -7.99 -18.45
CA GLY A 264 -12.13 -7.10 -18.17
C GLY A 264 -11.74 -5.75 -17.64
N LEU A 265 -12.74 -4.88 -17.55
CA LEU A 265 -12.70 -3.76 -16.63
C LEU A 265 -13.19 -4.25 -15.27
N TYR A 266 -12.42 -3.94 -14.25
CA TYR A 266 -12.63 -4.41 -12.89
C TYR A 266 -12.87 -3.23 -11.96
N GLN A 267 -13.67 -3.48 -10.92
CA GLN A 267 -13.56 -2.74 -9.69
C GLN A 267 -12.72 -3.56 -8.71
N GLY A 268 -11.67 -2.94 -8.18
CA GLY A 268 -10.85 -3.52 -7.12
C GLY A 268 -11.27 -2.95 -5.77
N GLY A 269 -11.25 -3.80 -4.75
CA GLY A 269 -11.31 -3.33 -3.37
C GLY A 269 -10.21 -2.29 -3.11
N ARG A 270 -10.54 -1.26 -2.35
CA ARG A 270 -9.59 -0.31 -1.80
C ARG A 270 -9.56 -0.44 -0.29
N GLU A 271 -8.38 -0.31 0.29
CA GLU A 271 -8.22 -0.17 1.73
C GLU A 271 -9.03 1.03 2.22
N ASN A 272 -9.81 0.81 3.28
CA ASN A 272 -10.47 1.88 4.00
C ASN A 272 -9.66 2.15 5.28
N LEU A 273 -8.86 3.20 5.27
CA LEU A 273 -8.12 3.70 6.43
C LEU A 273 -9.11 4.29 7.43
N GLY A 274 -9.87 3.42 8.10
CA GLY A 274 -10.77 3.81 9.19
C GLY A 274 -9.96 4.10 10.45
N PHE A 275 -9.20 5.19 10.46
CA PHE A 275 -8.56 5.68 11.68
C PHE A 275 -9.60 6.51 12.45
N GLY A 276 -10.05 5.97 13.58
CA GLY A 276 -11.11 6.59 14.40
C GLY A 276 -11.96 5.58 15.20
N GLU A 277 -11.91 4.30 14.87
CA GLU A 277 -12.64 3.26 15.62
C GLU A 277 -11.76 2.01 15.86
N THR A 278 -10.73 2.18 16.69
CA THR A 278 -10.11 1.05 17.39
C THR A 278 -10.10 1.37 18.88
N GLY A 279 -11.13 0.90 19.58
CA GLY A 279 -11.13 0.77 21.04
C GLY A 279 -10.37 -0.47 21.50
#